data_AF-A0A2S7VWR3-F1
#
_entry.id   AF-A0A2S7VWR3-F1
#
_cell.length_a   1.000
_cell.length_b   1.000
_cell.length_c   1.000
_cell.angle_alpha   90.00
_cell.angle_beta   90.00
_cell.angle_gamma   90.00
#
_symmetry.space_group_name_H-M   'P 1'
#
loop_
_entity.id
_entity.type
_entity.pdbx_description
1 polymer ?
#
loop_
_entity_poly.entity_id
_entity_poly.type
_entity_poly.pdbx_seq_one_letter_code
_entity_poly.pdbx_strand_id
1 'polypeptide(L)'
;MRLVLSRYWFFCLLFCWSVAANSLQLNPTYQQSANQIRQTFEPQLYTFPAYTAGHYGLRMYRQSLDPKYAAAIWMDMARVVSNLNRYSTEVVTPEQVQQYSLTRLENYKTSPKERSQRRYKATKTMPEYIYLGVGLLGSMARADEYGLKHQNDTQLRQVLRRYDFKKYVTDPEMIQAWAAQLANQVYWLRQLGEQDVVNDFIIAFRETYPDSHDSQLSSQQYSNKIYGLTHIIFAASKYYQLPIHEKDYQWIFDYYRKNIDKIIAETKEDVIAEVGINFLLAGLDTDPVVDKTRNVIQKAINTQYGMIPSVTGDIDLVSGEHRNVLAIMLLDWKGTHLAPTISLHPQIFKSIPYGLMAK
;
A
#
# COMPACT_ATOMS: atom_id res chain seq x y z
N MET A 1 46.63 66.49 38.17
CA MET A 1 45.74 65.71 39.06
C MET A 1 44.33 65.81 38.50
N ARG A 2 43.81 64.75 37.87
CA ARG A 2 42.71 63.88 38.39
C ARG A 2 41.44 64.70 38.67
N LEU A 3 40.26 64.44 38.10
CA LEU A 3 39.64 63.16 37.75
C LEU A 3 38.48 63.37 36.76
N VAL A 4 38.29 62.36 35.92
CA VAL A 4 37.29 62.19 34.87
C VAL A 4 35.91 61.91 35.49
N LEU A 5 34.89 62.65 35.05
CA LEU A 5 33.49 62.40 35.36
C LEU A 5 32.78 61.72 34.18
N SER A 6 31.90 60.78 34.56
CA SER A 6 30.74 60.30 33.80
C SER A 6 30.96 59.35 32.62
N ARG A 7 31.08 58.04 32.91
CA ARG A 7 30.69 56.95 32.00
C ARG A 7 30.29 55.68 32.77
N TYR A 8 29.15 55.63 33.46
CA TYR A 8 28.62 54.35 33.98
C TYR A 8 27.11 54.39 34.26
N TRP A 9 26.26 54.62 33.26
CA TRP A 9 24.80 54.37 33.41
C TRP A 9 24.17 53.89 32.09
N PHE A 10 24.78 52.93 31.41
CA PHE A 10 24.17 52.29 30.22
C PHE A 10 24.64 50.85 29.99
N PHE A 11 24.74 50.04 31.06
CA PHE A 11 25.09 48.62 30.93
C PHE A 11 24.32 47.74 31.93
N CYS A 12 22.99 47.85 31.95
CA CYS A 12 22.12 46.86 32.63
C CYS A 12 20.78 46.60 31.93
N LEU A 13 20.61 46.97 30.65
CA LEU A 13 19.39 46.69 29.88
C LEU A 13 19.65 45.92 28.57
N LEU A 14 20.78 45.20 28.48
CA LEU A 14 21.12 44.36 27.33
C LEU A 14 21.53 42.93 27.74
N PHE A 15 21.13 42.48 28.93
CA PHE A 15 21.38 41.12 29.40
C PHE A 15 20.14 40.44 29.98
N CYS A 16 18.95 40.81 29.49
CA CYS A 16 17.68 40.10 29.74
C CYS A 16 16.86 39.90 28.45
N TRP A 17 17.51 39.94 27.29
CA TRP A 17 16.90 39.63 25.98
C TRP A 17 17.61 38.48 25.27
N SER A 18 18.36 37.65 26.00
CA SER A 18 19.09 36.49 25.45
C SER A 18 18.57 35.14 25.93
N VAL A 19 17.44 35.08 26.65
CA VAL A 19 16.85 33.81 27.15
C VAL A 19 15.35 33.66 26.85
N ALA A 20 14.76 34.55 26.04
CA ALA A 20 13.34 34.47 25.66
C ALA A 20 13.10 34.29 24.15
N ALA A 21 14.14 33.98 23.39
CA ALA A 21 13.97 33.30 22.11
C ALA A 21 13.96 31.79 22.36
N ASN A 22 13.00 31.32 23.19
CA ASN A 22 12.51 29.97 22.97
C ASN A 22 11.99 29.99 21.54
N SER A 23 12.74 29.36 20.63
CA SER A 23 12.27 29.07 19.30
C SER A 23 10.86 28.54 19.45
N LEU A 24 9.86 29.31 19.01
CA LEU A 24 8.57 28.76 18.64
C LEU A 24 8.90 27.75 17.54
N GLN A 25 9.15 26.51 17.95
CA GLN A 25 9.40 25.40 17.06
C GLN A 25 8.05 25.16 16.40
N LEU A 26 7.81 25.85 15.28
CA LEU A 26 6.63 25.63 14.47
C LEU A 26 6.61 24.15 14.14
N ASN A 27 5.52 23.46 14.49
CA ASN A 27 5.35 22.08 14.10
C ASN A 27 5.50 22.00 12.57
N PRO A 28 6.24 21.00 12.05
CA PRO A 28 6.43 20.87 10.62
C PRO A 28 5.07 20.76 9.93
N THR A 29 4.94 21.32 8.74
CA THR A 29 3.76 21.07 7.89
C THR A 29 3.74 19.60 7.47
N TYR A 30 2.57 19.07 7.10
CA TYR A 30 2.49 17.69 6.59
C TYR A 30 3.41 17.45 5.39
N GLN A 31 3.52 18.43 4.50
CA GLN A 31 4.45 18.38 3.37
C GLN A 31 5.92 18.32 3.83
N GLN A 32 6.32 19.08 4.86
CA GLN A 32 7.68 18.99 5.41
C GLN A 32 7.96 17.62 6.02
N SER A 33 6.98 17.04 6.71
CA SER A 33 7.06 15.67 7.23
C SER A 33 7.17 14.61 6.13
N ALA A 34 6.40 14.75 5.05
CA ALA A 34 6.52 13.88 3.88
C ALA A 34 7.88 14.01 3.19
N ASN A 35 8.40 15.24 3.08
CA ASN A 35 9.73 15.52 2.54
C ASN A 35 10.82 14.83 3.34
N GLN A 36 10.74 14.83 4.67
CA GLN A 36 11.69 14.16 5.55
C GLN A 36 11.76 12.65 5.26
N ILE A 37 10.60 12.00 5.13
CA ILE A 37 10.56 10.57 4.78
C ILE A 37 11.12 10.33 3.36
N ARG A 38 10.78 11.18 2.37
CA ARG A 38 11.36 11.09 1.03
C ARG A 38 12.89 11.18 1.06
N GLN A 39 13.45 12.09 1.86
CA GLN A 39 14.91 12.25 2.00
C GLN A 39 15.59 11.04 2.64
N THR A 40 14.90 10.28 3.50
CA THR A 40 15.42 9.04 4.07
C THR A 40 15.40 7.88 3.06
N PHE A 41 14.33 7.74 2.28
CA PHE A 41 14.12 6.58 1.42
C PHE A 41 14.71 6.72 0.00
N GLU A 42 14.46 7.85 -0.65
CA GLU A 42 14.79 8.02 -2.08
C GLU A 42 16.28 7.80 -2.41
N PRO A 43 17.24 8.30 -1.62
CA PRO A 43 18.65 8.06 -1.88
C PRO A 43 19.04 6.59 -1.78
N GLN A 44 18.27 5.76 -1.07
CA GLN A 44 18.59 4.35 -0.82
C GLN A 44 17.85 3.39 -1.76
N LEU A 45 16.94 3.87 -2.62
CA LEU A 45 16.10 3.00 -3.46
C LEU A 45 16.88 2.02 -4.33
N TYR A 46 18.08 2.39 -4.79
CA TYR A 46 18.93 1.52 -5.61
C TYR A 46 19.46 0.29 -4.85
N THR A 47 19.43 0.32 -3.51
CA THR A 47 19.84 -0.81 -2.65
C THR A 47 18.70 -1.78 -2.36
N PHE A 48 17.46 -1.39 -2.65
CA PHE A 48 16.29 -2.20 -2.30
C PHE A 48 16.10 -3.36 -3.28
N PRO A 49 15.51 -4.48 -2.83
CA PRO A 49 15.04 -5.51 -3.74
C PRO A 49 14.07 -4.92 -4.77
N ALA A 50 14.08 -5.46 -6.00
CA ALA A 50 13.27 -4.96 -7.11
C ALA A 50 11.77 -4.80 -6.78
N TYR A 51 11.22 -5.71 -5.98
CA TYR A 51 9.84 -5.59 -5.49
C TYR A 51 9.62 -4.31 -4.67
N THR A 52 10.48 -4.06 -3.68
CA THR A 52 10.34 -2.94 -2.74
C THR A 52 10.65 -1.60 -3.43
N ALA A 53 11.71 -1.55 -4.24
CA ALA A 53 12.02 -0.35 -5.05
C ALA A 53 10.86 -0.01 -5.99
N GLY A 54 10.36 -1.01 -6.72
CA GLY A 54 9.23 -0.86 -7.63
C GLY A 54 7.93 -0.46 -6.94
N HIS A 55 7.67 -1.02 -5.75
CA HIS A 55 6.51 -0.68 -4.92
C HIS A 55 6.50 0.80 -4.52
N TYR A 56 7.65 1.31 -4.09
CA TYR A 56 7.84 2.73 -3.73
C TYR A 56 7.74 3.63 -4.97
N GLY A 57 8.57 3.34 -5.97
CA GLY A 57 8.72 4.18 -7.16
C GLY A 57 7.43 4.31 -7.96
N LEU A 58 6.65 3.23 -8.10
CA LEU A 58 5.36 3.27 -8.79
C LEU A 58 4.37 4.22 -8.08
N ARG A 59 4.28 4.13 -6.75
CA ARG A 59 3.36 4.98 -5.97
C ARG A 59 3.77 6.44 -6.04
N MET A 60 5.06 6.72 -5.87
CA MET A 60 5.54 8.09 -5.96
C MET A 60 5.39 8.65 -7.37
N TYR A 61 5.61 7.85 -8.42
CA TYR A 61 5.32 8.27 -9.79
C TYR A 61 3.84 8.59 -10.00
N ARG A 62 2.92 7.77 -9.47
CA ARG A 62 1.47 8.05 -9.51
C ARG A 62 1.08 9.33 -8.79
N GLN A 63 1.87 9.79 -7.81
CA GLN A 63 1.62 11.05 -7.12
C GLN A 63 2.27 12.24 -7.85
N SER A 64 3.50 12.12 -8.34
CA SER A 64 4.27 13.28 -8.82
C SER A 64 4.46 13.35 -10.33
N LEU A 65 4.24 12.25 -11.06
CA LEU A 65 4.64 12.04 -12.45
C LEU A 65 6.15 12.27 -12.71
N ASP A 66 6.96 12.26 -11.65
CA ASP A 66 8.38 12.60 -11.72
C ASP A 66 9.17 11.46 -12.40
N PRO A 67 9.82 11.71 -13.54
CA PRO A 67 10.55 10.69 -14.29
C PRO A 67 11.73 10.08 -13.52
N LYS A 68 12.17 10.65 -12.39
CA LYS A 68 13.23 10.06 -11.55
C LYS A 68 12.89 8.63 -11.08
N TYR A 69 11.61 8.28 -10.98
CA TYR A 69 11.17 6.94 -10.58
C TYR A 69 11.16 5.91 -11.73
N ALA A 70 11.54 6.29 -12.95
CA ALA A 70 11.52 5.40 -14.11
C ALA A 70 12.33 4.11 -13.90
N ALA A 71 13.49 4.19 -13.24
CA ALA A 71 14.31 3.01 -12.95
C ALA A 71 13.60 2.02 -12.00
N ALA A 72 12.92 2.52 -10.98
CA ALA A 72 12.15 1.68 -10.06
C ALA A 72 10.94 1.03 -10.76
N ILE A 73 10.25 1.74 -11.64
CA ILE A 73 9.18 1.19 -12.48
C ILE A 73 9.72 0.09 -13.39
N TRP A 74 10.90 0.30 -13.99
CA TRP A 74 11.56 -0.72 -14.80
C TRP A 74 11.90 -1.97 -13.99
N MET A 75 12.41 -1.82 -12.76
CA MET A 75 12.65 -2.96 -11.85
C MET A 75 11.37 -3.73 -11.54
N ASP A 76 10.24 -3.04 -11.34
CA ASP A 76 8.94 -3.70 -11.15
C ASP A 76 8.51 -4.48 -12.41
N MET A 77 8.63 -3.88 -13.60
CA MET A 77 8.34 -4.57 -14.87
C MET A 77 9.21 -5.82 -15.06
N ALA A 78 10.52 -5.72 -14.76
CA ALA A 78 11.44 -6.84 -14.87
C ALA A 78 11.06 -8.00 -13.93
N ARG A 79 10.67 -7.69 -12.69
CA ARG A 79 10.15 -8.68 -11.74
C ARG A 79 8.84 -9.30 -12.21
N VAL A 80 7.91 -8.48 -12.72
CA VAL A 80 6.61 -8.94 -13.22
C VAL A 80 6.80 -9.90 -14.39
N VAL A 81 7.63 -9.55 -15.37
CA VAL A 81 7.86 -10.42 -16.52
C VAL A 81 8.61 -11.69 -16.14
N SER A 82 9.54 -11.64 -15.18
CA SER A 82 10.23 -12.83 -14.70
C SER A 82 9.24 -13.88 -14.16
N ASN A 83 8.24 -13.43 -13.38
CA ASN A 83 7.14 -14.29 -12.94
C ASN A 83 6.29 -14.81 -14.11
N LEU A 84 5.90 -13.93 -15.05
CA LEU A 84 5.04 -14.32 -16.18
C LEU A 84 5.74 -15.29 -17.14
N ASN A 85 7.03 -15.08 -17.41
CA ASN A 85 7.86 -16.00 -18.19
C ASN A 85 7.82 -17.38 -17.53
N ARG A 86 8.14 -17.46 -16.23
CA ARG A 86 8.07 -18.70 -15.45
C ARG A 86 6.70 -19.36 -15.47
N TYR A 87 5.63 -18.61 -15.25
CA TYR A 87 4.27 -19.15 -15.26
C TYR A 87 3.83 -19.62 -16.65
N SER A 88 4.37 -19.03 -17.71
CA SER A 88 4.05 -19.43 -19.08
C SER A 88 4.83 -20.67 -19.56
N THR A 89 5.93 -21.04 -18.90
CA THR A 89 6.81 -22.13 -19.34
C THR A 89 6.88 -23.30 -18.36
N GLU A 90 6.89 -23.03 -17.05
CA GLU A 90 7.16 -24.03 -16.01
C GLU A 90 5.93 -24.43 -15.19
N VAL A 91 4.91 -23.56 -15.12
CA VAL A 91 3.77 -23.75 -14.21
C VAL A 91 2.45 -23.55 -14.96
N VAL A 92 2.14 -24.48 -15.85
CA VAL A 92 1.04 -24.36 -16.82
C VAL A 92 -0.04 -25.43 -16.60
N THR A 93 0.33 -26.69 -16.38
CA THR A 93 -0.65 -27.78 -16.19
C THR A 93 -1.24 -27.78 -14.77
N PRO A 94 -2.42 -28.38 -14.54
CA PRO A 94 -2.98 -28.51 -13.19
C PRO A 94 -2.00 -29.12 -12.18
N GLU A 95 -1.24 -30.14 -12.57
CA GLU A 95 -0.27 -30.83 -11.71
C GLU A 95 0.90 -29.91 -11.36
N GLN A 96 1.41 -29.13 -12.33
CA GLN A 96 2.46 -28.15 -12.08
C GLN A 96 1.98 -27.02 -11.16
N VAL A 97 0.76 -26.52 -11.37
CA VAL A 97 0.13 -25.51 -10.50
C VAL A 97 -0.01 -26.04 -9.08
N GLN A 98 -0.49 -27.27 -8.92
CA GLN A 98 -0.63 -27.90 -7.61
C GLN A 98 0.72 -28.07 -6.91
N GLN A 99 1.73 -28.61 -7.60
CA GLN A 99 3.06 -28.81 -7.05
C GLN A 99 3.72 -27.49 -6.63
N TYR A 100 3.69 -26.47 -7.51
CA TYR A 100 4.21 -25.14 -7.21
C TYR A 100 3.54 -24.55 -5.97
N SER A 101 2.22 -24.69 -5.90
CA SER A 101 1.41 -24.14 -4.81
C SER A 101 1.69 -24.80 -3.48
N LEU A 102 1.79 -26.13 -3.43
CA LEU A 102 2.15 -26.88 -2.23
C LEU A 102 3.56 -26.50 -1.75
N THR A 103 4.55 -26.43 -2.64
CA THR A 103 5.91 -25.99 -2.29
C THR A 103 5.90 -24.58 -1.71
N ARG A 104 5.13 -23.65 -2.28
CA ARG A 104 5.02 -22.28 -1.76
C ARG A 104 4.29 -22.21 -0.43
N LEU A 105 3.29 -23.06 -0.22
CA LEU A 105 2.49 -23.12 1.00
C LEU A 105 3.31 -23.58 2.21
N GLU A 106 4.30 -24.46 2.02
CA GLU A 106 5.18 -24.93 3.10
C GLU A 106 5.93 -23.77 3.80
N ASN A 107 6.17 -22.64 3.11
CA ASN A 107 6.79 -21.45 3.73
C ASN A 107 5.98 -20.86 4.89
N TYR A 108 4.66 -21.13 4.95
CA TYR A 108 3.80 -20.65 6.02
C TYR A 108 3.79 -21.58 7.24
N LYS A 109 4.05 -22.87 7.03
CA LYS A 109 3.85 -23.94 8.01
C LYS A 109 4.66 -23.75 9.28
N THR A 110 5.91 -23.29 9.15
CA THR A 110 6.85 -23.12 10.27
C THR A 110 6.86 -21.71 10.86
N SER A 111 6.06 -20.78 10.31
CA SER A 111 6.10 -19.39 10.73
C SER A 111 5.37 -19.20 12.07
N PRO A 112 5.98 -18.61 13.12
CA PRO A 112 5.31 -18.41 14.40
C PRO A 112 4.25 -17.28 14.37
N LYS A 113 4.14 -16.55 13.25
CA LYS A 113 3.25 -15.40 13.13
C LYS A 113 1.80 -15.86 12.91
N GLU A 114 0.87 -15.35 13.71
CA GLU A 114 -0.57 -15.67 13.63
C GLU A 114 -1.12 -15.56 12.19
N ARG A 115 -0.78 -14.47 11.48
CA ARG A 115 -1.19 -14.25 10.09
C ARG A 115 -0.72 -15.37 9.16
N SER A 116 0.51 -15.85 9.32
CA SER A 116 1.05 -16.93 8.50
C SER A 116 0.34 -18.26 8.78
N GLN A 117 0.10 -18.57 10.05
CA GLN A 117 -0.61 -19.78 10.45
C GLN A 117 -2.06 -19.81 9.93
N ARG A 118 -2.74 -18.65 9.97
CA ARG A 118 -4.09 -18.52 9.40
C ARG A 118 -4.12 -18.74 7.89
N ARG A 119 -3.15 -18.16 7.17
CA ARG A 119 -2.98 -18.36 5.73
C ARG A 119 -2.71 -19.82 5.38
N TYR A 120 -1.85 -20.49 6.15
CA TYR A 120 -1.63 -21.92 5.98
C TYR A 120 -2.92 -22.72 6.17
N LYS A 121 -3.65 -22.46 7.27
CA LYS A 121 -4.90 -23.18 7.58
C LYS A 121 -5.95 -23.01 6.48
N ALA A 122 -6.23 -21.77 6.07
CA ALA A 122 -7.25 -21.46 5.09
C ALA A 122 -6.93 -22.01 3.69
N THR A 123 -5.64 -22.03 3.32
CA THR A 123 -5.24 -22.35 1.95
C THR A 123 -4.83 -23.82 1.74
N LYS A 124 -4.65 -24.63 2.79
CA LYS A 124 -4.20 -26.03 2.65
C LYS A 124 -5.15 -26.94 1.86
N THR A 125 -6.45 -26.64 1.86
CA THR A 125 -7.47 -27.41 1.12
C THR A 125 -7.67 -26.92 -0.31
N MET A 126 -7.08 -25.76 -0.65
CA MET A 126 -7.16 -25.12 -1.96
C MET A 126 -5.81 -24.46 -2.32
N PRO A 127 -4.70 -25.23 -2.33
CA PRO A 127 -3.36 -24.68 -2.43
C PRO A 127 -3.16 -23.86 -3.70
N GLU A 128 -3.83 -24.21 -4.81
CA GLU A 128 -3.75 -23.54 -6.10
C GLU A 128 -3.96 -22.02 -6.02
N TYR A 129 -4.68 -21.53 -5.00
CA TYR A 129 -4.85 -20.10 -4.75
C TYR A 129 -3.52 -19.34 -4.63
N ILE A 130 -2.47 -19.96 -4.05
CA ILE A 130 -1.15 -19.34 -3.91
C ILE A 130 -0.54 -19.04 -5.28
N TYR A 131 -0.70 -19.93 -6.24
CA TYR A 131 -0.30 -19.68 -7.62
C TYR A 131 -1.23 -18.67 -8.29
N LEU A 132 -2.54 -18.89 -8.23
CA LEU A 132 -3.54 -18.15 -9.00
C LEU A 132 -3.63 -16.69 -8.54
N GLY A 133 -4.01 -16.45 -7.29
CA GLY A 133 -4.30 -15.11 -6.78
C GLY A 133 -3.04 -14.33 -6.38
N VAL A 134 -2.11 -14.99 -5.68
CA VAL A 134 -0.90 -14.32 -5.15
C VAL A 134 0.21 -14.23 -6.20
N GLY A 135 0.28 -15.16 -7.14
CA GLY A 135 1.28 -15.20 -8.21
C GLY A 135 0.77 -14.62 -9.54
N LEU A 136 0.09 -15.47 -10.32
CA LEU A 136 -0.26 -15.24 -11.71
C LEU A 136 -1.12 -14.00 -11.91
N LEU A 137 -2.27 -13.92 -11.23
CA LEU A 137 -3.23 -12.83 -11.39
C LEU A 137 -2.61 -11.48 -11.04
N GLY A 138 -1.86 -11.40 -9.93
CA GLY A 138 -1.19 -10.16 -9.53
C GLY A 138 -0.14 -9.70 -10.54
N SER A 139 0.64 -10.63 -11.12
CA SER A 139 1.60 -10.28 -12.18
C SER A 139 0.90 -9.83 -13.47
N MET A 140 -0.18 -10.50 -13.89
CA MET A 140 -0.95 -10.10 -15.07
C MET A 140 -1.60 -8.73 -14.87
N ALA A 141 -2.22 -8.50 -13.70
CA ALA A 141 -2.82 -7.22 -13.36
C ALA A 141 -1.81 -6.08 -13.32
N ARG A 142 -0.59 -6.31 -12.78
CA ARG A 142 0.45 -5.28 -12.80
C ARG A 142 0.93 -4.96 -14.21
N ALA A 143 1.10 -5.94 -15.09
CA ALA A 143 1.37 -5.67 -16.50
C ALA A 143 0.21 -4.89 -17.13
N ASP A 144 -1.02 -5.24 -16.78
CA ASP A 144 -2.23 -4.60 -17.25
C ASP A 144 -2.28 -3.10 -16.87
N GLU A 145 -1.95 -2.76 -15.63
CA GLU A 145 -1.85 -1.39 -15.13
C GLU A 145 -0.89 -0.51 -15.97
N TYR A 146 0.16 -1.10 -16.56
CA TYR A 146 1.10 -0.40 -17.44
C TYR A 146 0.63 -0.26 -18.89
N GLY A 147 -0.52 -0.84 -19.25
CA GLY A 147 -0.94 -0.98 -20.65
C GLY A 147 -0.13 -2.05 -21.41
N LEU A 148 0.46 -3.01 -20.68
CA LEU A 148 1.24 -4.12 -21.22
C LEU A 148 0.52 -5.46 -21.02
N LYS A 149 0.96 -6.48 -21.75
CA LYS A 149 0.61 -7.89 -21.56
C LYS A 149 1.82 -8.77 -21.81
N HIS A 150 1.75 -10.03 -21.38
CA HIS A 150 2.78 -11.02 -21.70
C HIS A 150 2.63 -11.52 -23.15
N GLN A 151 3.73 -11.93 -23.80
CA GLN A 151 3.69 -12.53 -25.14
C GLN A 151 2.84 -13.82 -25.19
N ASN A 152 2.77 -14.56 -24.08
CA ASN A 152 1.94 -15.76 -23.90
C ASN A 152 0.63 -15.48 -23.15
N ASP A 153 0.08 -14.26 -23.23
CA ASP A 153 -1.13 -13.83 -22.47
C ASP A 153 -2.32 -14.79 -22.63
N THR A 154 -2.60 -15.26 -23.84
CA THR A 154 -3.70 -16.22 -24.11
C THR A 154 -3.57 -17.49 -23.28
N GLN A 155 -2.37 -18.07 -23.19
CA GLN A 155 -2.12 -19.28 -22.40
C GLN A 155 -2.28 -19.03 -20.90
N LEU A 156 -1.77 -17.89 -20.41
CA LEU A 156 -1.89 -17.51 -19.00
C LEU A 156 -3.36 -17.30 -18.59
N ARG A 157 -4.16 -16.64 -19.45
CA ARG A 157 -5.61 -16.50 -19.25
C ARG A 157 -6.32 -17.85 -19.25
N GLN A 158 -5.93 -18.78 -20.14
CA GLN A 158 -6.47 -20.14 -20.11
C GLN A 158 -6.20 -20.86 -18.79
N VAL A 159 -5.08 -20.60 -18.11
CA VAL A 159 -4.84 -21.16 -16.77
C VAL A 159 -5.83 -20.57 -15.76
N LEU A 160 -6.05 -19.25 -15.76
CA LEU A 160 -7.03 -18.60 -14.87
C LEU A 160 -8.45 -19.15 -15.06
N ARG A 161 -8.88 -19.32 -16.32
CA ARG A 161 -10.24 -19.77 -16.68
C ARG A 161 -10.59 -21.19 -16.26
N ARG A 162 -9.60 -22.01 -15.88
CA ARG A 162 -9.84 -23.37 -15.34
C ARG A 162 -10.42 -23.35 -13.94
N TYR A 163 -10.32 -22.24 -13.23
CA TYR A 163 -10.69 -22.14 -11.83
C TYR A 163 -11.83 -21.15 -11.65
N ASP A 164 -12.84 -21.57 -10.90
CA ASP A 164 -13.86 -20.67 -10.37
C ASP A 164 -13.25 -19.84 -9.23
N PHE A 165 -13.15 -18.53 -9.39
CA PHE A 165 -12.60 -17.66 -8.33
C PHE A 165 -13.61 -17.38 -7.23
N LYS A 166 -14.92 -17.56 -7.48
CA LYS A 166 -15.97 -17.35 -6.48
C LYS A 166 -15.70 -18.19 -5.24
N LYS A 167 -15.29 -19.46 -5.42
CA LYS A 167 -14.97 -20.38 -4.33
C LYS A 167 -13.90 -19.87 -3.36
N TYR A 168 -12.93 -19.06 -3.82
CA TYR A 168 -11.90 -18.49 -2.95
C TYR A 168 -12.38 -17.21 -2.27
N VAL A 169 -13.08 -16.35 -3.02
CA VAL A 169 -13.40 -15.00 -2.57
C VAL A 169 -14.64 -14.94 -1.68
N THR A 170 -15.46 -16.00 -1.67
CA THR A 170 -16.60 -16.12 -0.75
C THR A 170 -16.35 -17.01 0.46
N ASP A 171 -15.16 -17.61 0.57
CA ASP A 171 -14.83 -18.48 1.71
C ASP A 171 -14.45 -17.63 2.95
N PRO A 172 -15.14 -17.77 4.10
CA PRO A 172 -14.87 -16.97 5.28
C PRO A 172 -13.46 -17.18 5.87
N GLU A 173 -12.89 -18.38 5.82
CA GLU A 173 -11.52 -18.62 6.31
C GLU A 173 -10.49 -17.91 5.42
N MET A 174 -10.73 -17.92 4.11
CA MET A 174 -9.92 -17.19 3.13
C MET A 174 -10.02 -15.68 3.33
N ILE A 175 -11.22 -15.13 3.54
CA ILE A 175 -11.42 -13.71 3.87
C ILE A 175 -10.65 -13.35 5.14
N GLN A 176 -10.75 -14.16 6.19
CA GLN A 176 -10.04 -13.92 7.45
C GLN A 176 -8.51 -14.00 7.32
N ALA A 177 -7.99 -14.71 6.32
CA ALA A 177 -6.56 -14.89 6.07
C ALA A 177 -5.97 -13.92 5.02
N TRP A 178 -6.79 -13.50 4.06
CA TRP A 178 -6.38 -12.86 2.82
C TRP A 178 -7.24 -11.66 2.40
N ALA A 179 -8.08 -11.12 3.29
CA ALA A 179 -9.00 -9.99 3.06
C ALA A 179 -8.53 -8.97 2.00
N ALA A 180 -7.39 -8.30 2.26
CA ALA A 180 -6.84 -7.30 1.34
C ALA A 180 -6.42 -7.88 -0.01
N GLN A 181 -5.80 -9.07 -0.02
CA GLN A 181 -5.40 -9.73 -1.26
C GLN A 181 -6.62 -10.10 -2.11
N LEU A 182 -7.65 -10.69 -1.49
CA LEU A 182 -8.91 -11.03 -2.18
C LEU A 182 -9.60 -9.78 -2.74
N ALA A 183 -9.64 -8.69 -1.95
CA ALA A 183 -10.16 -7.41 -2.42
C ALA A 183 -9.45 -6.93 -3.67
N ASN A 184 -8.11 -6.99 -3.74
CA ASN A 184 -7.39 -6.62 -4.96
C ASN A 184 -7.74 -7.56 -6.13
N GLN A 185 -7.76 -8.86 -5.87
CA GLN A 185 -7.93 -9.89 -6.89
C GLN A 185 -9.29 -9.82 -7.58
N VAL A 186 -10.39 -9.55 -6.86
CA VAL A 186 -11.71 -9.47 -7.49
C VAL A 186 -11.82 -8.32 -8.49
N TYR A 187 -11.18 -7.18 -8.20
CA TYR A 187 -11.13 -6.07 -9.15
C TYR A 187 -10.14 -6.35 -10.28
N TRP A 188 -9.01 -7.01 -10.02
CA TRP A 188 -8.08 -7.42 -11.08
C TRP A 188 -8.73 -8.38 -12.08
N LEU A 189 -9.52 -9.36 -11.61
CA LEU A 189 -10.28 -10.27 -12.47
C LEU A 189 -11.25 -9.49 -13.37
N ARG A 190 -11.99 -8.53 -12.80
CA ARG A 190 -12.89 -7.66 -13.56
C ARG A 190 -12.13 -6.80 -14.57
N GLN A 191 -11.02 -6.17 -14.17
CA GLN A 191 -10.20 -5.30 -15.02
C GLN A 191 -9.58 -6.05 -16.20
N LEU A 192 -9.15 -7.30 -15.97
CA LEU A 192 -8.64 -8.17 -17.01
C LEU A 192 -9.75 -8.77 -17.90
N GLY A 193 -11.03 -8.64 -17.53
CA GLY A 193 -12.16 -9.23 -18.25
C GLY A 193 -12.26 -10.75 -18.08
N GLU A 194 -11.78 -11.31 -16.97
CA GLU A 194 -11.78 -12.75 -16.72
C GLU A 194 -13.03 -13.22 -15.96
N GLN A 195 -13.29 -12.69 -14.76
CA GLN A 195 -14.46 -13.01 -13.95
C GLN A 195 -14.91 -11.76 -13.18
N ASP A 196 -16.21 -11.56 -13.01
CA ASP A 196 -16.75 -10.49 -12.18
C ASP A 196 -17.39 -11.07 -10.91
N VAL A 197 -16.57 -11.17 -9.85
CA VAL A 197 -16.96 -11.70 -8.54
C VAL A 197 -16.84 -10.64 -7.43
N VAL A 198 -16.82 -9.35 -7.80
CA VAL A 198 -16.65 -8.25 -6.83
C VAL A 198 -17.83 -8.18 -5.86
N ASN A 199 -19.07 -8.27 -6.37
CA ASN A 199 -20.27 -8.20 -5.52
C ASN A 199 -20.35 -9.42 -4.59
N ASP A 200 -20.02 -10.61 -5.10
CA ASP A 200 -19.95 -11.84 -4.30
C ASP A 200 -18.96 -11.69 -3.14
N PHE A 201 -17.76 -11.16 -3.41
CA PHE A 201 -16.78 -10.88 -2.38
C PHE A 201 -17.26 -9.83 -1.37
N ILE A 202 -17.88 -8.72 -1.82
CA ILE A 202 -18.36 -7.68 -0.90
C ILE A 202 -19.41 -8.24 0.06
N ILE A 203 -20.34 -9.06 -0.45
CA ILE A 203 -21.36 -9.72 0.38
C ILE A 203 -20.68 -10.63 1.40
N ALA A 204 -19.84 -11.57 0.94
CA ALA A 204 -19.16 -12.51 1.83
C ALA A 204 -18.22 -11.82 2.83
N PHE A 205 -17.57 -10.72 2.43
CA PHE A 205 -16.70 -9.93 3.31
C PHE A 205 -17.51 -9.32 4.47
N ARG A 206 -18.67 -8.75 4.17
CA ARG A 206 -19.55 -8.14 5.18
C ARG A 206 -20.19 -9.19 6.10
N GLU A 207 -20.50 -10.37 5.58
CA GLU A 207 -20.98 -11.50 6.37
C GLU A 207 -19.87 -12.10 7.26
N THR A 208 -18.62 -12.10 6.79
CA THR A 208 -17.47 -12.57 7.56
C THR A 208 -17.06 -11.57 8.65
N TYR A 209 -17.23 -10.27 8.39
CA TYR A 209 -16.88 -9.18 9.29
C TYR A 209 -18.05 -8.22 9.55
N PRO A 210 -19.17 -8.67 10.14
CA PRO A 210 -20.30 -7.81 10.44
C PRO A 210 -19.91 -6.79 11.53
N ASP A 211 -20.22 -5.52 11.32
CA ASP A 211 -19.84 -4.41 12.22
C ASP A 211 -20.31 -4.63 13.67
N SER A 212 -21.46 -5.28 13.86
CA SER A 212 -21.99 -5.62 15.17
C SER A 212 -21.11 -6.57 15.99
N HIS A 213 -20.14 -7.24 15.36
CA HIS A 213 -19.26 -8.22 16.00
C HIS A 213 -17.82 -7.70 16.17
N ASP A 214 -17.55 -6.42 15.90
CA ASP A 214 -16.20 -5.87 16.00
C ASP A 214 -15.59 -5.94 17.41
N SER A 215 -16.43 -6.01 18.46
CA SER A 215 -15.97 -6.21 19.84
C SER A 215 -15.49 -7.63 20.13
N GLN A 216 -15.79 -8.59 19.26
CA GLN A 216 -15.41 -10.00 19.39
C GLN A 216 -14.14 -10.32 18.60
N LEU A 217 -13.67 -9.41 17.75
CA LEU A 217 -12.47 -9.60 16.94
C LEU A 217 -11.21 -9.40 17.81
N SER A 218 -10.20 -10.24 17.59
CA SER A 218 -8.85 -9.93 18.07
C SER A 218 -8.32 -8.68 17.36
N SER A 219 -7.33 -7.99 17.95
CA SER A 219 -6.71 -6.83 17.29
C SER A 219 -6.14 -7.17 15.91
N GLN A 220 -5.62 -8.40 15.74
CA GLN A 220 -5.16 -8.89 14.44
C GLN A 220 -6.31 -9.01 13.43
N GLN A 221 -7.46 -9.57 13.83
CA GLN A 221 -8.61 -9.75 12.93
C GLN A 221 -9.32 -8.43 12.64
N TYR A 222 -9.44 -7.56 13.64
CA TYR A 222 -9.93 -6.20 13.45
C TYR A 222 -9.04 -5.44 12.46
N SER A 223 -7.71 -5.45 12.67
CA SER A 223 -6.77 -4.86 11.71
C SER A 223 -6.88 -5.47 10.31
N ASN A 224 -7.10 -6.79 10.20
CA ASN A 224 -7.30 -7.45 8.91
C ASN A 224 -8.63 -7.04 8.23
N LYS A 225 -9.70 -6.83 9.00
CA LYS A 225 -10.97 -6.25 8.50
C LYS A 225 -10.70 -4.86 7.93
N ILE A 226 -10.06 -3.97 8.70
CA ILE A 226 -9.79 -2.60 8.23
C ILE A 226 -8.92 -2.62 6.98
N TYR A 227 -7.90 -3.48 6.94
CA TYR A 227 -7.04 -3.66 5.78
C TYR A 227 -7.80 -4.22 4.56
N GLY A 228 -8.81 -5.07 4.76
CA GLY A 228 -9.72 -5.49 3.70
C GLY A 228 -10.53 -4.33 3.14
N LEU A 229 -11.12 -3.52 4.04
CA LEU A 229 -11.86 -2.31 3.65
C LEU A 229 -10.99 -1.35 2.85
N THR A 230 -9.73 -1.14 3.27
CA THR A 230 -8.84 -0.21 2.57
C THR A 230 -8.56 -0.66 1.14
N HIS A 231 -8.30 -1.95 0.97
CA HIS A 231 -8.02 -2.54 -0.33
C HIS A 231 -9.23 -2.65 -1.26
N ILE A 232 -10.46 -2.68 -0.76
CA ILE A 232 -11.66 -2.53 -1.62
C ILE A 232 -11.60 -1.19 -2.35
N ILE A 233 -11.29 -0.11 -1.63
CA ILE A 233 -11.20 1.24 -2.20
C ILE A 233 -9.98 1.38 -3.12
N PHE A 234 -8.81 0.90 -2.70
CA PHE A 234 -7.63 0.94 -3.56
C PHE A 234 -7.82 0.18 -4.86
N ALA A 235 -8.39 -1.02 -4.80
CA ALA A 235 -8.61 -1.81 -5.99
C ALA A 235 -9.67 -1.18 -6.92
N ALA A 236 -10.72 -0.57 -6.35
CA ALA A 236 -11.70 0.23 -7.10
C ALA A 236 -11.07 1.44 -7.81
N SER A 237 -10.13 2.12 -7.16
CA SER A 237 -9.37 3.26 -7.72
C SER A 237 -8.32 2.88 -8.76
N LYS A 238 -8.27 1.59 -9.18
CA LYS A 238 -7.18 1.02 -9.99
C LYS A 238 -5.79 1.30 -9.38
N TYR A 239 -5.69 1.15 -8.06
CA TYR A 239 -4.51 1.50 -7.26
C TYR A 239 -4.05 2.95 -7.49
N TYR A 240 -4.88 3.91 -7.07
CA TYR A 240 -4.62 5.36 -7.09
C TYR A 240 -4.59 6.02 -8.46
N GLN A 241 -4.99 5.30 -9.51
CA GLN A 241 -4.98 5.85 -10.87
C GLN A 241 -6.23 6.67 -11.19
N LEU A 242 -7.34 6.35 -10.54
CA LEU A 242 -8.63 7.01 -10.74
C LEU A 242 -9.23 7.43 -9.39
N PRO A 243 -9.95 8.56 -9.33
CA PRO A 243 -10.76 8.87 -8.17
C PRO A 243 -11.91 7.87 -8.04
N ILE A 244 -12.50 7.79 -6.85
CA ILE A 244 -13.73 7.05 -6.59
C ILE A 244 -14.84 8.02 -6.16
N HIS A 245 -16.09 7.57 -6.21
CA HIS A 245 -17.18 8.32 -5.61
C HIS A 245 -17.55 7.70 -4.26
N GLU A 246 -17.64 8.53 -3.23
CA GLU A 246 -18.02 8.10 -1.87
C GLU A 246 -19.30 7.27 -1.87
N LYS A 247 -20.34 7.73 -2.60
CA LYS A 247 -21.66 7.10 -2.69
C LYS A 247 -21.62 5.61 -3.08
N ASP A 248 -20.64 5.21 -3.90
CA ASP A 248 -20.52 3.83 -4.39
C ASP A 248 -20.01 2.89 -3.29
N TYR A 249 -19.39 3.47 -2.25
CA TYR A 249 -18.80 2.78 -1.10
C TYR A 249 -19.22 3.40 0.22
N GLN A 250 -20.40 4.03 0.29
CA GLN A 250 -20.85 4.82 1.44
C GLN A 250 -20.71 4.07 2.76
N TRP A 251 -21.05 2.78 2.77
CA TRP A 251 -20.96 1.91 3.94
C TRP A 251 -19.53 1.80 4.51
N ILE A 252 -18.48 1.88 3.68
CA ILE A 252 -17.08 1.89 4.12
C ILE A 252 -16.76 3.23 4.77
N PHE A 253 -17.14 4.34 4.13
CA PHE A 253 -16.86 5.69 4.63
C PHE A 253 -17.61 5.98 5.94
N ASP A 254 -18.88 5.60 6.03
CA ASP A 254 -19.67 5.69 7.25
C ASP A 254 -19.05 4.87 8.39
N TYR A 255 -18.60 3.66 8.07
CA TYR A 255 -17.88 2.81 9.03
C TYR A 255 -16.60 3.49 9.52
N TYR A 256 -15.78 4.06 8.63
CA TYR A 256 -14.58 4.78 9.02
C TYR A 256 -14.88 5.98 9.92
N ARG A 257 -15.84 6.84 9.54
CA ARG A 257 -16.21 8.01 10.35
C ARG A 257 -16.66 7.61 11.75
N LYS A 258 -17.51 6.58 11.84
CA LYS A 258 -18.03 6.08 13.11
C LYS A 258 -16.94 5.47 14.00
N ASN A 259 -15.93 4.83 13.42
CA ASN A 259 -14.96 4.01 14.15
C ASN A 259 -13.52 4.54 14.13
N ILE A 260 -13.28 5.75 13.63
CA ILE A 260 -11.91 6.26 13.39
C ILE A 260 -11.03 6.21 14.64
N ASP A 261 -11.57 6.53 15.81
CA ASP A 261 -10.79 6.51 17.06
C ASP A 261 -10.39 5.08 17.46
N LYS A 262 -11.28 4.10 17.26
CA LYS A 262 -10.97 2.67 17.44
C LYS A 262 -9.95 2.18 16.40
N ILE A 263 -10.10 2.59 15.14
CA ILE A 263 -9.15 2.25 14.07
C ILE A 263 -7.75 2.75 14.43
N ILE A 264 -7.63 4.00 14.88
CA ILE A 264 -6.35 4.57 15.32
C ILE A 264 -5.77 3.80 16.51
N ALA A 265 -6.60 3.41 17.48
CA ALA A 265 -6.13 2.73 18.68
C ALA A 265 -5.71 1.27 18.45
N GLU A 266 -6.32 0.57 17.50
CA GLU A 266 -6.18 -0.89 17.35
C GLU A 266 -5.48 -1.33 16.04
N THR A 267 -5.06 -0.39 15.20
CA THR A 267 -4.38 -0.70 13.93
C THR A 267 -3.01 0.00 13.83
N LYS A 268 -2.23 -0.42 12.83
CA LYS A 268 -0.88 0.08 12.59
C LYS A 268 -0.91 1.32 11.70
N GLU A 269 0.18 2.07 11.71
CA GLU A 269 0.32 3.34 11.00
C GLU A 269 0.13 3.18 9.48
N ASP A 270 0.52 2.05 8.90
CA ASP A 270 0.23 1.77 7.48
C ASP A 270 -1.28 1.70 7.23
N VAL A 271 -2.03 0.93 8.03
CA VAL A 271 -3.50 0.84 7.94
C VAL A 271 -4.17 2.19 8.18
N ILE A 272 -3.72 2.95 9.18
CA ILE A 272 -4.24 4.30 9.47
C ILE A 272 -4.01 5.23 8.28
N ALA A 273 -2.83 5.17 7.65
CA ALA A 273 -2.52 5.97 6.47
C ALA A 273 -3.41 5.59 5.29
N GLU A 274 -3.66 4.30 5.08
CA GLU A 274 -4.54 3.83 4.02
C GLU A 274 -5.99 4.31 4.19
N VAL A 275 -6.51 4.34 5.42
CA VAL A 275 -7.84 4.89 5.71
C VAL A 275 -7.91 6.37 5.30
N GLY A 276 -6.90 7.18 5.64
CA GLY A 276 -6.87 8.58 5.22
C GLY A 276 -6.78 8.74 3.69
N ILE A 277 -5.96 7.91 3.02
CA ILE A 277 -5.84 7.91 1.55
C ILE A 277 -7.17 7.54 0.87
N ASN A 278 -7.99 6.69 1.47
CA ASN A 278 -9.31 6.37 0.91
C ASN A 278 -10.25 7.58 0.82
N PHE A 279 -10.24 8.46 1.82
CA PHE A 279 -10.99 9.71 1.76
C PHE A 279 -10.44 10.64 0.67
N LEU A 280 -9.11 10.72 0.56
CA LEU A 280 -8.44 11.51 -0.48
C LEU A 280 -8.73 11.00 -1.90
N LEU A 281 -8.87 9.68 -2.08
CA LEU A 281 -9.31 9.08 -3.34
C LEU A 281 -10.76 9.42 -3.69
N ALA A 282 -11.59 9.72 -2.70
CA ALA A 282 -12.98 10.15 -2.88
C ALA A 282 -13.12 11.69 -3.00
N GLY A 283 -12.01 12.44 -2.98
CA GLY A 283 -12.03 13.91 -3.02
C GLY A 283 -12.56 14.55 -1.72
N LEU A 284 -12.45 13.83 -0.60
CA LEU A 284 -12.93 14.25 0.72
C LEU A 284 -11.80 14.83 1.58
N ASP A 285 -10.95 15.67 0.99
CA ASP A 285 -9.72 16.19 1.60
C ASP A 285 -9.94 16.93 2.93
N THR A 286 -11.12 17.53 3.13
CA THR A 286 -11.50 18.28 4.33
C THR A 286 -12.31 17.44 5.33
N ASP A 287 -12.48 16.13 5.10
CA ASP A 287 -13.17 15.27 6.05
C ASP A 287 -12.34 15.13 7.34
N PRO A 288 -12.95 15.23 8.54
CA PRO A 288 -12.24 15.11 9.81
C PRO A 288 -11.40 13.83 9.97
N VAL A 289 -11.75 12.75 9.27
CA VAL A 289 -10.94 11.52 9.27
C VAL A 289 -9.56 11.75 8.63
N VAL A 290 -9.47 12.58 7.58
CA VAL A 290 -8.20 12.91 6.92
C VAL A 290 -7.28 13.66 7.89
N ASP A 291 -7.81 14.65 8.61
CA ASP A 291 -7.00 15.39 9.58
C ASP A 291 -6.58 14.53 10.77
N LYS A 292 -7.47 13.67 11.29
CA LYS A 292 -7.11 12.74 12.37
C LYS A 292 -6.00 11.79 11.94
N THR A 293 -6.11 11.17 10.77
CA THR A 293 -5.10 10.24 10.26
C THR A 293 -3.78 10.94 9.97
N ARG A 294 -3.78 12.11 9.31
CA ARG A 294 -2.56 12.90 9.07
C ARG A 294 -1.83 13.26 10.37
N ASN A 295 -2.56 13.72 11.38
CA ASN A 295 -1.99 14.06 12.67
C ASN A 295 -1.34 12.87 13.37
N VAL A 296 -1.97 11.68 13.34
CA VAL A 296 -1.40 10.46 13.91
C VAL A 296 -0.11 10.07 13.18
N ILE A 297 -0.16 10.05 11.85
CA ILE A 297 0.98 9.64 11.02
C ILE A 297 2.15 10.62 11.15
N GLN A 298 1.89 11.93 11.16
CA GLN A 298 2.93 12.94 11.38
C GLN A 298 3.61 12.75 12.73
N LYS A 299 2.84 12.51 13.80
CA LYS A 299 3.39 12.28 15.15
C LYS A 299 4.20 10.99 15.27
N ALA A 300 3.90 9.98 14.44
CA ALA A 300 4.61 8.71 14.44
C ALA A 300 6.01 8.78 13.78
N ILE A 301 6.34 9.89 13.10
CA ILE A 301 7.65 10.07 12.47
C ILE A 301 8.69 10.26 13.56
N ASN A 302 9.66 9.35 13.60
CA ASN A 302 10.85 9.54 14.41
C ASN A 302 11.77 10.55 13.69
N THR A 303 11.98 11.71 14.30
CA THR A 303 12.75 12.80 13.67
C THR A 303 14.22 12.48 13.49
N GLN A 304 14.81 11.64 14.35
CA GLN A 304 16.21 11.22 14.25
C GLN A 304 16.44 10.31 13.03
N TYR A 305 15.51 9.37 12.78
CA TYR A 305 15.63 8.44 11.66
C TYR A 305 14.92 8.92 10.39
N GLY A 306 14.12 9.98 10.49
CA GLY A 306 13.35 10.54 9.38
C GLY A 306 12.33 9.57 8.79
N MET A 307 11.80 8.66 9.60
CA MET A 307 10.83 7.65 9.18
C MET A 307 9.94 7.23 10.34
N ILE A 308 8.85 6.55 10.04
CA ILE A 308 8.03 5.84 11.02
C ILE A 308 8.66 4.47 11.27
N PRO A 309 9.14 4.15 12.49
CA PRO A 309 9.69 2.83 12.85
C PRO A 309 8.60 1.75 12.90
N SER A 310 9.00 0.48 13.00
CA SER A 310 8.05 -0.61 13.21
C SER A 310 7.42 -0.55 14.61
N VAL A 311 6.37 -1.35 14.82
CA VAL A 311 5.74 -1.51 16.15
C VAL A 311 6.72 -2.00 17.23
N THR A 312 7.86 -2.59 16.83
CA THR A 312 8.95 -3.00 17.75
C THR A 312 10.12 -2.02 17.73
N GLY A 313 9.99 -0.87 17.06
CA GLY A 313 11.03 0.16 16.95
C GLY A 313 12.06 -0.06 15.84
N ASP A 314 11.87 -1.05 14.96
CA ASP A 314 12.82 -1.32 13.86
C ASP A 314 12.82 -0.19 12.82
N ILE A 315 14.02 0.16 12.34
CA ILE A 315 14.32 1.24 11.40
C ILE A 315 14.86 0.72 10.06
N ASP A 316 14.81 -0.59 9.82
CA ASP A 316 15.16 -1.15 8.52
C ASP A 316 14.29 -0.56 7.40
N LEU A 317 14.96 0.01 6.39
CA LEU A 317 14.29 0.72 5.31
C LEU A 317 13.48 -0.22 4.42
N VAL A 318 13.99 -1.42 4.14
CA VAL A 318 13.34 -2.35 3.21
C VAL A 318 12.00 -2.85 3.79
N SER A 319 11.98 -3.24 5.05
CA SER A 319 10.76 -3.67 5.75
C SER A 319 9.86 -2.51 6.17
N GLY A 320 10.42 -1.31 6.34
CA GLY A 320 9.69 -0.08 6.66
C GLY A 320 9.05 0.63 5.45
N GLU A 321 9.38 0.23 4.22
CA GLU A 321 8.98 0.93 2.99
C GLU A 321 7.47 1.14 2.86
N HIS A 322 6.65 0.08 2.97
CA HIS A 322 5.21 0.17 2.76
C HIS A 322 4.54 1.20 3.68
N ARG A 323 4.89 1.20 4.96
CA ARG A 323 4.36 2.16 5.95
C ARG A 323 4.76 3.59 5.59
N ASN A 324 6.00 3.79 5.19
CA ASN A 324 6.55 5.12 4.96
C ASN A 324 6.13 5.71 3.61
N VAL A 325 5.99 4.91 2.55
CA VAL A 325 5.46 5.39 1.27
C VAL A 325 4.00 5.83 1.40
N LEU A 326 3.19 5.10 2.18
CA LEU A 326 1.81 5.50 2.47
C LEU A 326 1.75 6.77 3.30
N ALA A 327 2.65 6.94 4.28
CA ALA A 327 2.75 8.17 5.05
C ALA A 327 3.05 9.38 4.15
N ILE A 328 3.99 9.24 3.19
CA ILE A 328 4.27 10.29 2.20
C ILE A 328 3.02 10.65 1.40
N MET A 329 2.31 9.64 0.88
CA MET A 329 1.09 9.84 0.09
C MET A 329 0.00 10.54 0.88
N LEU A 330 -0.22 10.17 2.14
CA LEU A 330 -1.24 10.80 2.99
C LEU A 330 -0.89 12.26 3.31
N LEU A 331 0.35 12.50 3.72
CA LEU A 331 0.82 13.79 4.23
C LEU A 331 1.05 14.82 3.11
N ASP A 332 1.33 14.36 1.89
CA ASP A 332 1.58 15.21 0.73
C ASP A 332 0.85 14.70 -0.51
N TRP A 333 -0.45 14.41 -0.35
CA TRP A 333 -1.33 13.92 -1.41
C TRP A 333 -1.33 14.83 -2.63
N LYS A 334 -1.16 14.23 -3.82
CA LYS A 334 -1.10 14.94 -5.11
C LYS A 334 -2.25 14.59 -6.05
N GLY A 335 -3.27 13.88 -5.55
CA GLY A 335 -4.37 13.39 -6.36
C GLY A 335 -4.04 12.08 -7.08
N THR A 336 -4.89 11.75 -8.05
CA THR A 336 -4.80 10.52 -8.84
C THR A 336 -4.32 10.82 -10.24
N HIS A 337 -3.46 9.95 -10.78
CA HIS A 337 -3.01 10.05 -12.16
C HIS A 337 -3.10 8.67 -12.83
N LEU A 338 -3.67 8.63 -14.04
CA LEU A 338 -3.70 7.42 -14.87
C LEU A 338 -2.30 7.12 -15.44
N ALA A 339 -1.43 6.62 -14.56
CA ALA A 339 0.01 6.58 -14.80
C ALA A 339 0.72 5.46 -14.01
N PRO A 340 1.92 5.04 -14.46
CA PRO A 340 2.40 5.18 -15.83
C PRO A 340 1.67 4.19 -16.74
N THR A 341 1.43 4.59 -17.99
CA THR A 341 0.91 3.68 -19.04
C THR A 341 1.73 3.88 -20.31
N ILE A 342 1.92 2.82 -21.10
CA ILE A 342 2.73 2.90 -22.32
C ILE A 342 2.19 3.92 -23.34
N SER A 343 0.87 4.14 -23.37
CA SER A 343 0.24 5.10 -24.27
C SER A 343 0.42 6.55 -23.83
N LEU A 344 0.33 6.84 -22.52
CA LEU A 344 0.39 8.22 -22.01
C LEU A 344 1.82 8.64 -21.61
N HIS A 345 2.67 7.67 -21.26
CA HIS A 345 4.01 7.91 -20.73
C HIS A 345 5.07 7.04 -21.43
N PRO A 346 5.15 7.02 -22.78
CA PRO A 346 6.03 6.12 -23.53
C PRO A 346 7.51 6.26 -23.15
N GLN A 347 7.94 7.42 -22.66
CA GLN A 347 9.29 7.67 -22.17
C GLN A 347 9.69 6.79 -20.97
N ILE A 348 8.74 6.31 -20.17
CA ILE A 348 8.97 5.38 -19.05
C ILE A 348 9.20 3.95 -19.57
N PHE A 349 8.71 3.64 -20.78
CA PHE A 349 8.70 2.30 -21.37
C PHE A 349 9.70 2.14 -22.52
N LYS A 350 10.79 2.93 -22.53
CA LYS A 350 11.83 2.86 -23.59
C LYS A 350 12.54 1.50 -23.68
N SER A 351 12.61 0.77 -22.57
CA SER A 351 13.19 -0.57 -22.50
C SER A 351 12.21 -1.51 -21.82
N ILE A 352 11.40 -2.20 -22.62
CA ILE A 352 10.43 -3.18 -22.12
C ILE A 352 11.15 -4.52 -21.93
N PRO A 353 11.16 -5.11 -20.72
CA PRO A 353 11.77 -6.41 -20.48
C PRO A 353 11.19 -7.52 -21.37
N TYR A 354 12.06 -8.45 -21.82
CA TYR A 354 11.67 -9.57 -22.69
C TYR A 354 10.53 -10.39 -22.08
N GLY A 355 9.47 -10.56 -22.87
CA GLY A 355 8.24 -11.26 -22.49
C GLY A 355 7.04 -10.32 -22.35
N LEU A 356 7.24 -9.01 -22.16
CA LEU A 356 6.16 -8.02 -22.18
C LEU A 356 6.04 -7.34 -23.55
N MET A 357 4.81 -7.00 -23.93
CA MET A 357 4.47 -6.24 -25.13
C MET A 357 3.30 -5.29 -24.86
N ALA A 358 3.14 -4.27 -25.69
CA ALA A 358 1.94 -3.43 -25.67
C ALA A 358 0.68 -4.28 -25.89
N LYS A 359 -0.43 -3.90 -25.24
CA LYS A 359 -1.70 -4.62 -25.36
C LYS A 359 -2.33 -4.54 -26.73
#